data_AF-A0AAE0CLN6-F1
#
_entry.id   AF-A0AAE0CLN6-F1
#
_cell.length_a   1.000
_cell.length_b   1.000
_cell.length_c   1.000
_cell.angle_alpha   90.00
_cell.angle_beta   90.00
_cell.angle_gamma   90.00
#
_symmetry.space_group_name_H-M   'P 1'
#
loop_
_entity.id
_entity.type
_entity.pdbx_description
1 polymer ?
#
loop_
_entity_poly.entity_id
_entity_poly.type
_entity_poly.pdbx_seq_one_letter_code
_entity_poly.pdbx_strand_id
1 'polypeptide(L)'
;MGFIPTDDMDDYEALDNQGAIDGTHVPVVMPVSNQIPYIGRKRSPTQNIMVACDFNICFTFAWARWEGDDARIFLKALRRENLHFPHPPTGKYYLVDACYPQMKGYLGSYKGK
;
A
#
# COMPACT_ATOMS: atom_id res chain seq x y z
N MET A 1 -12.15 24.59 -5.05
CA MET A 1 -11.84 23.95 -6.34
C MET A 1 -10.41 24.34 -6.69
N GLY A 2 -9.42 23.65 -6.13
CA GLY A 2 -8.01 23.98 -6.36
C GLY A 2 -7.58 23.33 -7.67
N PHE A 3 -7.31 24.15 -8.68
CA PHE A 3 -6.59 23.73 -9.87
C PHE A 3 -5.17 23.37 -9.45
N ILE A 4 -4.73 22.15 -9.74
CA ILE A 4 -3.31 21.83 -9.73
C ILE A 4 -2.73 22.57 -10.93
N PRO A 5 -1.69 23.42 -10.75
CA PRO A 5 -1.03 24.09 -11.85
C PRO A 5 -0.53 23.03 -12.84
N THR A 6 -0.81 23.24 -14.12
CA THR A 6 -0.39 22.35 -15.21
C THR A 6 1.14 22.30 -15.39
N ASP A 7 1.87 23.21 -14.75
CA ASP A 7 3.33 23.29 -14.80
C ASP A 7 4.02 22.27 -13.86
N ASP A 8 3.28 21.58 -12.98
CA ASP A 8 3.79 20.45 -12.17
C ASP A 8 3.63 19.09 -12.89
N MET A 9 3.02 19.09 -14.09
CA MET A 9 2.72 17.86 -14.84
C MET A 9 3.89 17.38 -15.72
N ASP A 10 4.81 18.29 -16.06
CA ASP A 10 5.99 17.99 -16.88
C ASP A 10 7.06 17.17 -16.13
N ASP A 11 7.05 17.16 -14.79
CA ASP A 11 7.98 16.36 -13.96
C ASP A 11 7.55 14.88 -13.83
N TYR A 12 6.33 14.54 -14.26
CA TYR A 12 5.84 13.14 -14.29
C TYR A 12 6.10 12.45 -15.63
N GLU A 13 6.50 13.18 -16.67
CA GLU A 13 6.72 12.66 -18.04
C GLU A 13 7.88 11.66 -18.15
N ALA A 14 8.65 11.39 -17.09
CA ALA A 14 9.73 10.40 -17.10
C ALA A 14 9.90 9.59 -15.81
N LEU A 15 8.83 9.37 -15.04
CA LEU A 15 8.92 8.44 -13.91
C LEU A 15 8.77 6.98 -14.39
N ASP A 16 9.72 6.14 -14.00
CA ASP A 16 9.67 4.69 -14.24
C ASP A 16 8.87 4.03 -13.12
N ASN A 17 7.82 3.31 -13.47
CA ASN A 17 7.11 2.53 -12.44
C ASN A 17 8.08 1.47 -11.89
N GLN A 18 7.96 1.10 -10.62
CA GLN A 18 8.77 0.07 -9.97
C GLN A 18 7.93 -1.18 -9.66
N GLY A 19 6.60 -1.02 -9.62
CA GLY A 19 5.71 -2.05 -9.15
C GLY A 19 4.35 -1.53 -8.67
N ALA A 20 3.61 -2.41 -7.99
CA ALA A 20 2.33 -2.09 -7.39
C ALA A 20 2.31 -2.45 -5.90
N ILE A 21 1.55 -1.68 -5.11
CA ILE A 21 1.31 -1.94 -3.69
C ILE A 21 -0.19 -2.00 -3.45
N ASP A 22 -0.63 -3.06 -2.79
CA ASP A 22 -2.02 -3.27 -2.43
C ASP A 22 -2.16 -3.87 -1.02
N GLY A 23 -3.30 -3.63 -0.40
CA GLY A 23 -3.71 -4.22 0.86
C GLY A 23 -4.63 -5.41 0.60
N THR A 24 -4.28 -6.59 1.10
CA THR A 24 -5.10 -7.80 0.92
C THR A 24 -5.44 -8.45 2.26
N HIS A 25 -6.68 -8.91 2.41
CA HIS A 25 -7.11 -9.64 3.60
C HIS A 25 -6.99 -11.13 3.37
N VAL A 26 -6.13 -11.79 4.16
CA VAL A 26 -6.01 -13.25 4.15
C VAL A 26 -6.73 -13.86 5.35
N PRO A 27 -7.38 -15.03 5.19
CA PRO A 27 -7.93 -15.78 6.32
C PRO A 27 -6.82 -16.18 7.30
N VAL A 28 -7.09 -16.09 8.59
CA VAL A 28 -6.18 -16.58 9.64
C VAL A 28 -6.79 -17.80 10.32
N VAL A 29 -6.00 -18.87 10.42
CA VAL A 29 -6.36 -20.06 11.18
C VAL A 29 -5.68 -19.99 12.53
N MET A 30 -6.47 -19.85 13.60
CA MET A 30 -5.96 -19.73 14.97
C MET A 30 -7.00 -20.18 16.00
N PRO A 31 -6.59 -20.50 17.25
CA PRO A 31 -7.51 -20.87 18.32
C PRO A 31 -8.56 -19.80 18.58
N VAL A 32 -9.80 -20.21 18.90
CA VAL A 32 -10.95 -19.31 19.11
C VAL A 32 -10.67 -18.23 20.16
N SER A 33 -9.92 -18.58 21.22
CA SER A 33 -9.51 -17.64 22.27
C SER A 33 -8.72 -16.43 21.74
N ASN A 34 -8.05 -16.58 20.60
CA ASN A 34 -7.16 -15.58 20.02
C ASN A 34 -7.76 -14.92 18.77
N GLN A 35 -8.98 -15.27 18.36
CA GLN A 35 -9.59 -14.76 17.13
C GLN A 35 -10.14 -13.34 17.28
N ILE A 36 -10.55 -12.94 18.48
CA ILE A 36 -11.21 -11.64 18.75
C ILE A 36 -10.50 -10.44 18.10
N PRO A 37 -9.15 -10.31 18.19
CA PRO A 37 -8.43 -9.19 17.58
C PRO A 37 -8.42 -9.19 16.03
N TYR A 38 -8.74 -10.31 15.40
CA TYR A 38 -8.63 -10.54 13.95
C TYR A 38 -10.00 -10.60 13.26
N ILE A 39 -11.10 -10.56 14.01
CA ILE A 39 -12.45 -10.60 13.45
C ILE A 39 -12.77 -9.23 12.85
N GLY A 40 -12.78 -9.17 11.52
CA GLY A 40 -13.22 -7.99 10.77
C GLY A 40 -14.74 -7.92 10.59
N ARG A 41 -15.21 -6.99 9.76
CA ARG A 41 -16.65 -6.78 9.46
C ARG A 41 -17.39 -8.04 8.98
N LYS A 42 -16.68 -8.95 8.29
CA LYS A 42 -17.25 -10.19 7.73
C LYS A 42 -17.33 -11.35 8.73
N ARG A 43 -17.10 -11.11 10.03
CA ARG A 43 -17.16 -12.09 11.14
C ARG A 43 -16.18 -13.27 11.09
N SER A 44 -15.47 -13.46 9.97
CA SER A 44 -14.34 -14.38 9.88
C SER A 44 -13.03 -13.70 10.31
N PRO A 45 -12.13 -14.41 11.00
CA PRO A 45 -10.82 -13.87 11.33
C PRO A 45 -9.97 -13.70 10.06
N THR A 46 -9.58 -12.47 9.78
CA THR A 46 -8.67 -12.14 8.67
C THR A 46 -7.56 -11.23 9.15
N GLN A 47 -6.42 -11.29 8.47
CA GLN A 47 -5.30 -10.39 8.69
C GLN A 47 -5.07 -9.60 7.41
N ASN A 48 -4.89 -8.30 7.57
CA ASN A 48 -4.51 -7.45 6.47
C ASN A 48 -3.01 -7.62 6.21
N ILE A 49 -2.65 -7.82 4.95
CA ILE A 49 -1.27 -7.89 4.49
C ILE A 49 -1.11 -6.82 3.43
N MET A 50 -0.20 -5.89 3.68
CA MET A 50 0.26 -4.98 2.64
C MET A 50 1.36 -5.68 1.84
N VAL A 51 1.23 -5.67 0.52
CA VAL A 51 2.15 -6.37 -0.38
C VAL A 51 2.64 -5.40 -1.44
N ALA A 52 3.94 -5.43 -1.74
CA ALA A 52 4.52 -4.79 -2.91
C ALA A 52 4.98 -5.85 -3.92
N CYS A 53 4.65 -5.65 -5.20
CA CYS A 53 5.04 -6.50 -6.31
C CYS A 53 5.85 -5.70 -7.31
N ASP A 54 6.85 -6.30 -7.95
CA ASP A 54 7.48 -5.73 -9.15
C ASP A 54 6.63 -6.00 -10.41
N PHE A 55 7.12 -5.59 -11.58
CA PHE A 55 6.45 -5.84 -12.86
C PHE A 55 6.39 -7.31 -13.29
N ASN A 56 7.24 -8.16 -12.70
CA ASN A 56 7.20 -9.59 -12.93
C ASN A 56 6.16 -10.27 -12.02
N ILE A 57 5.34 -9.48 -11.31
CA ILE A 57 4.33 -9.96 -10.37
C ILE A 57 5.00 -10.77 -9.24
N CYS A 58 6.28 -10.50 -8.95
CA CYS A 58 7.01 -11.11 -7.86
C CYS A 58 6.86 -10.25 -6.61
N PHE A 59 6.50 -10.87 -5.49
CA PHE A 59 6.43 -10.17 -4.22
C PHE A 59 7.82 -9.72 -3.78
N THR A 60 8.02 -8.40 -3.67
CA THR A 60 9.27 -7.79 -3.20
C THR A 60 9.19 -7.38 -1.73
N PHE A 61 7.98 -7.22 -1.21
CA PHE A 61 7.72 -6.92 0.19
C PHE A 61 6.34 -7.43 0.60
N ALA A 62 6.22 -7.98 1.81
CA ALA A 62 4.94 -8.33 2.41
C ALA A 62 4.98 -8.05 3.90
N TRP A 63 3.94 -7.38 4.42
CA TRP A 63 3.84 -7.08 5.84
C TRP A 63 2.44 -7.27 6.37
N ALA A 64 2.31 -8.25 7.27
CA ALA A 64 1.05 -8.62 7.88
C ALA A 64 0.77 -7.81 9.15
N ARG A 65 -0.44 -7.25 9.26
CA ARG A 65 -0.87 -6.50 10.45
C ARG A 65 -2.35 -6.74 10.75
N TRP A 66 -2.63 -6.92 12.03
CA TRP A 66 -3.99 -7.17 12.53
C TRP A 66 -4.72 -5.88 12.96
N GLU A 67 -3.99 -4.77 13.10
CA GLU A 67 -4.53 -3.49 13.54
C GLU A 67 -4.51 -2.42 12.46
N GLY A 68 -5.61 -1.67 12.39
CA GLY A 68 -5.70 -0.42 11.65
C GLY A 68 -6.23 -0.60 10.23
N ASP A 69 -6.59 0.54 9.65
CA ASP A 69 -6.95 0.65 8.24
C ASP A 69 -5.72 0.46 7.34
N ASP A 70 -5.98 0.17 6.06
CA ASP A 70 -4.96 0.03 5.01
C ASP A 70 -3.97 1.21 5.05
N ALA A 71 -4.46 2.45 5.07
CA ALA A 71 -3.64 3.66 5.06
C ALA A 71 -2.62 3.73 6.22
N ARG A 72 -3.02 3.33 7.44
CA ARG A 72 -2.12 3.28 8.60
C ARG A 72 -1.09 2.17 8.48
N ILE A 73 -1.43 1.03 7.86
CA ILE A 73 -0.45 -0.02 7.59
C ILE A 73 0.61 0.53 6.64
N PHE A 74 0.20 1.12 5.53
CA PHE A 74 1.13 1.72 4.58
C PHE A 74 2.04 2.79 5.22
N LEU A 75 1.48 3.78 5.91
CA LEU A 75 2.30 4.82 6.56
C LEU A 75 3.26 4.27 7.63
N LYS A 76 2.89 3.19 8.34
CA LYS A 76 3.81 2.55 9.29
C LYS A 76 4.90 1.75 8.57
N ALA A 77 4.59 1.12 7.45
CA ALA A 77 5.58 0.41 6.64
C ALA A 77 6.68 1.37 6.16
N LEU A 78 6.28 2.55 5.70
CA LEU A 78 7.20 3.57 5.19
C LEU A 78 8.09 4.21 6.26
N ARG A 79 7.68 4.22 7.53
CA ARG A 79 8.39 4.93 8.61
C ARG A 79 9.25 4.02 9.48
N ARG A 80 9.01 2.72 9.42
CA ARG A 80 9.70 1.73 10.27
C ARG A 80 10.91 1.21 9.52
N GLU A 81 12.07 1.76 9.84
CA GLU A 81 13.35 1.33 9.26
C GLU A 81 13.60 -0.17 9.43
N ASN A 82 13.18 -0.75 10.56
CA ASN A 82 13.34 -2.18 10.85
C ASN A 82 12.52 -3.12 9.94
N LEU A 83 11.60 -2.57 9.13
CA LEU A 83 10.87 -3.34 8.12
C LEU A 83 11.62 -3.42 6.80
N HIS A 84 12.66 -2.59 6.59
CA HIS A 84 13.39 -2.51 5.32
C HIS A 84 12.47 -2.40 4.10
N PHE A 85 11.44 -1.56 4.20
CA PHE A 85 10.51 -1.33 3.10
C PHE A 85 11.29 -0.76 1.88
N PRO A 86 11.12 -1.34 0.67
CA PRO A 86 11.83 -0.89 -0.52
C PRO A 86 11.22 0.43 -1.01
N HIS A 87 11.78 1.55 -0.56
CA HIS A 87 11.36 2.86 -1.05
C HIS A 87 11.72 3.04 -2.53
N PRO A 88 10.86 3.71 -3.31
CA PRO A 88 11.13 3.98 -4.72
C PRO A 88 12.38 4.87 -4.85
N PRO A 89 13.36 4.50 -5.68
CA PRO A 89 14.50 5.36 -6.00
C PRO A 89 14.06 6.67 -6.66
N THR A 90 14.95 7.66 -6.71
CA THR A 90 14.71 8.90 -7.48
C THR A 90 14.39 8.57 -8.94
N GLY A 91 13.34 9.18 -9.48
CA GLY A 91 12.86 8.92 -10.84
C GLY A 91 11.95 7.70 -10.95
N LYS A 92 11.61 7.05 -9.83
CA LYS A 92 10.69 5.90 -9.80
C LYS A 92 9.48 6.12 -8.92
N TYR A 93 8.44 5.31 -9.14
CA TYR A 93 7.25 5.28 -8.30
C TYR A 93 6.63 3.89 -8.17
N TYR A 94 5.85 3.67 -7.12
CA TYR A 94 4.91 2.55 -7.04
C TYR A 94 3.51 3.02 -7.39
N LEU A 95 2.76 2.19 -8.13
CA LEU A 95 1.30 2.31 -8.17
C LEU A 95 0.73 1.84 -6.83
N VAL A 96 -0.19 2.60 -6.26
CA VAL A 96 -0.79 2.30 -4.95
C VAL A 96 -2.31 2.23 -5.04
N ASP A 97 -2.92 1.35 -4.23
CA ASP A 97 -4.38 1.33 -4.08
C ASP A 97 -4.91 2.73 -3.67
N ALA A 98 -6.13 3.03 -4.09
CA ALA A 98 -6.79 4.32 -3.91
C ALA A 98 -7.12 4.64 -2.44
N CYS A 99 -6.95 3.66 -1.55
CA CYS A 99 -7.04 3.82 -0.10
C CYS A 99 -5.73 4.36 0.51
N TYR A 100 -4.64 4.39 -0.25
CA TYR A 100 -3.35 4.95 0.18
C TYR A 100 -3.21 6.43 -0.22
N PRO A 101 -2.52 7.24 0.60
CA PRO A 101 -2.30 8.65 0.31
C PRO A 101 -1.39 8.83 -0.92
N GLN A 102 -1.79 9.75 -1.79
CA GLN A 102 -0.97 10.22 -2.92
C GLN A 102 0.22 11.03 -2.38
N MET A 103 1.44 10.61 -2.71
CA MET A 103 2.65 11.36 -2.35
C MET A 103 3.81 11.04 -3.30
N LYS A 104 4.90 11.80 -3.23
CA LYS A 104 6.07 11.57 -4.08
C LYS A 104 6.56 10.12 -3.99
N GLY A 105 6.70 9.47 -5.15
CA GLY A 105 7.08 8.05 -5.27
C GLY A 105 5.93 7.05 -5.13
N TYR A 106 4.70 7.49 -4.82
CA TYR A 106 3.55 6.61 -4.65
C TYR A 106 2.31 7.22 -5.31
N LEU A 107 1.95 6.66 -6.47
CA LEU A 107 0.90 7.18 -7.33
C LEU A 107 -0.39 6.40 -7.16
N GLY A 108 -1.43 7.06 -6.63
CA GLY A 108 -2.75 6.47 -6.48
C GLY A 108 -3.46 6.31 -7.82
N SER A 109 -4.35 5.33 -7.91
CA SER A 109 -5.19 5.14 -9.10
C SER A 109 -6.06 6.38 -9.39
N TYR A 110 -6.14 6.74 -10.67
CA TYR A 110 -6.96 7.86 -11.11
C TYR A 110 -8.44 7.55 -10.89
N LYS A 111 -9.09 8.32 -10.01
CA LYS A 111 -10.54 8.29 -9.85
C LYS A 111 -11.14 9.19 -10.92
N GLY A 112 -11.40 8.63 -12.09
CA GLY A 112 -12.18 9.29 -13.14
C GLY A 112 -13.53 9.72 -12.60
N LYS A 113 -13.96 10.92 -12.96
CA LYS A 113 -15.32 11.40 -12.70
C LYS A 113 -16.30 10.78 -13.68
#